data_AF-A0A969DJI7-F1
#
_entry.id   AF-A0A969DJI7-F1
#
_cell.length_a   1.000
_cell.length_b   1.000
_cell.length_c   1.000
_cell.angle_alpha   90.00
_cell.angle_beta   90.00
_cell.angle_gamma   90.00
#
_symmetry.space_group_name_H-M   'P 1'
#
loop_
_entity.id
_entity.type
_entity.pdbx_description
1 polymer ?
#
loop_
_entity_poly.entity_id
_entity_poly.type
_entity_poly.pdbx_seq_one_letter_code
_entity_poly.pdbx_strand_id
1 'polypeptide(L)'
;MTTPLGSWPPSVSGARQKPRPMTVPLRSLIPAHTDGFLRVSQPGSVPALQGLWQQPSVQWALGEAAGHIAALSAQTGFRSLVHQTQWRRRVQAQLTRHGIPIFAFDDVDHHDPDFEAIQGLAAAGIVRSTSDLDLHFRPETPVTRAVAATALVRLAAPVTEGKTGLVLQDIFPTHWAWQAVTTAVITGLMPALEPQRFAPSQVLSRQQLIDLVQAQWPDAKLPPLPQADRPARRRHLSRLLYPLL
;
A
#
# COMPACT_ATOMS: atom_id res chain seq x y z
N MET A 1 20.74 47.18 20.82
CA MET A 1 19.37 46.65 21.00
C MET A 1 19.25 45.40 20.16
N THR A 2 19.52 44.24 20.77
CA THR A 2 19.48 42.92 20.13
C THR A 2 18.16 42.26 20.49
N THR A 3 17.27 42.12 19.52
CA THR A 3 16.03 41.34 19.65
C THR A 3 16.39 39.85 19.78
N PRO A 4 15.90 39.12 20.80
CA PRO A 4 16.16 37.69 20.91
C PRO A 4 15.33 36.94 19.87
N LEU A 5 15.97 35.95 19.25
CA LEU A 5 15.36 35.00 18.33
C LEU A 5 14.20 34.28 19.03
N GLY A 6 13.05 34.27 18.35
CA GLY A 6 11.83 33.62 18.82
C GLY A 6 12.08 32.18 19.25
N SER A 7 11.47 31.84 20.38
CA SER A 7 11.51 30.53 21.02
C SER A 7 11.19 29.40 20.06
N TRP A 8 12.05 28.37 20.08
CA TRP A 8 11.81 27.04 19.55
C TRP A 8 10.41 26.53 19.97
N PRO A 9 9.67 25.78 19.13
CA PRO A 9 8.44 25.15 19.58
C PRO A 9 8.73 24.24 20.79
N PRO A 10 7.79 24.13 21.74
CA PRO A 10 8.00 23.45 23.00
C PRO A 10 8.48 22.01 22.75
N SER A 11 9.42 21.59 23.60
CA SER A 11 9.95 20.23 23.66
C SER A 11 8.82 19.22 23.45
N VAL A 12 8.98 18.40 22.42
CA VAL A 12 8.07 17.28 22.15
C VAL A 12 8.04 16.44 23.42
N SER A 13 6.90 16.49 24.11
CA SER A 13 6.62 15.68 25.27
C SER A 13 6.87 14.22 24.92
N GLY A 14 7.49 13.48 25.85
CA GLY A 14 7.92 12.09 25.70
C GLY A 14 6.79 11.06 25.56
N ALA A 15 5.70 11.40 24.86
CA ALA A 15 4.86 10.40 24.24
C ALA A 15 5.66 9.81 23.08
N ARG A 16 5.97 8.51 23.16
CA ARG A 16 6.55 7.72 22.06
C ARG A 16 5.65 7.82 20.84
N GLN A 17 5.79 8.87 20.03
CA GLN A 17 5.12 8.95 18.75
C GLN A 17 5.75 7.85 17.90
N LYS A 18 4.96 6.81 17.56
CA LYS A 18 5.44 5.75 16.67
C LYS A 18 5.97 6.43 15.39
N PRO A 19 7.17 6.08 14.92
CA PRO A 19 7.76 6.71 13.75
C PRO A 19 6.78 6.61 12.59
N ARG A 20 6.55 7.73 11.89
CA ARG A 20 5.73 7.69 10.67
C ARG A 20 6.41 6.79 9.65
N PRO A 21 5.66 5.92 8.95
CA PRO A 21 6.25 5.08 7.93
C PRO A 21 6.86 5.98 6.85
N MET A 22 8.16 5.86 6.64
CA MET A 22 8.84 6.58 5.57
C MET A 22 9.08 5.62 4.40
N THR A 23 8.60 6.00 3.23
CA THR A 23 8.97 5.34 1.97
C THR A 23 9.95 6.23 1.23
N VAL A 24 11.09 5.68 0.84
CA VAL A 24 12.08 6.40 0.02
C VAL A 24 11.71 6.24 -1.45
N PRO A 25 11.43 7.34 -2.18
CA PRO A 25 11.13 7.23 -3.61
C PRO A 25 12.35 6.67 -4.35
N LEU A 26 12.14 5.66 -5.18
CA LEU A 26 13.23 5.04 -5.95
C LEU A 26 14.07 6.04 -6.76
N ARG A 27 13.42 7.05 -7.34
CA ARG A 27 14.08 8.15 -8.06
C ARG A 27 15.05 8.97 -7.20
N SER A 28 14.87 9.01 -5.87
CA SER A 28 15.76 9.76 -4.99
C SER A 28 17.08 9.03 -4.75
N LEU A 29 17.15 7.73 -5.09
CA LEU A 29 18.39 6.96 -5.11
C LEU A 29 19.18 7.19 -6.39
N ILE A 30 18.58 7.73 -7.46
CA ILE A 30 19.20 7.80 -8.79
C ILE A 30 19.52 9.27 -9.11
N PRO A 31 20.80 9.67 -9.21
CA PRO A 31 21.14 11.03 -9.64
C PRO A 31 20.68 11.30 -11.07
N ALA A 32 20.20 12.52 -11.33
CA ALA A 32 19.63 12.89 -12.63
C ALA A 32 20.62 12.82 -13.81
N HIS A 33 21.92 12.95 -13.55
CA HIS A 33 22.96 13.09 -14.58
C HIS A 33 24.12 12.10 -14.41
N THR A 34 23.92 11.03 -13.64
CA THR A 34 24.97 10.04 -13.40
C THR A 34 24.40 8.64 -13.57
N ASP A 35 24.77 7.99 -14.67
CA ASP A 35 24.39 6.61 -14.91
C ASP A 35 25.19 5.65 -14.02
N GLY A 36 24.55 4.56 -13.59
CA GLY A 36 25.21 3.49 -12.84
C GLY A 36 25.54 3.84 -11.39
N PHE A 37 25.06 4.97 -10.87
CA PHE A 37 25.29 5.39 -9.49
C PHE A 37 24.00 5.39 -8.66
N LEU A 38 24.07 4.86 -7.44
CA LEU A 38 22.98 4.87 -6.47
C LEU A 38 23.38 5.62 -5.20
N ARG A 39 22.62 6.65 -4.85
CA ARG A 39 22.83 7.47 -3.65
C ARG A 39 22.08 6.87 -2.46
N VAL A 40 22.77 6.09 -1.65
CA VAL A 40 22.19 5.35 -0.50
C VAL A 40 22.40 6.01 0.86
N SER A 41 23.40 6.88 1.01
CA SER A 41 23.75 7.47 2.31
C SER A 41 22.84 8.64 2.72
N GLN A 42 22.32 9.37 1.74
CA GLN A 42 21.47 10.53 1.99
C GLN A 42 20.57 10.78 0.76
N PRO A 43 19.56 9.93 0.54
CA PRO A 43 18.73 10.04 -0.66
C PRO A 43 17.84 11.30 -0.69
N GLY A 44 17.76 12.06 0.40
CA GLY A 44 17.06 13.34 0.47
C GLY A 44 17.88 14.43 1.15
N SER A 45 17.72 15.68 0.69
CA SER A 45 18.45 16.85 1.20
C SER A 45 17.72 17.60 2.32
N VAL A 46 16.61 17.06 2.84
CA VAL A 46 15.83 17.71 3.90
C VAL A 46 16.58 17.60 5.25
N PRO A 47 17.00 18.72 5.87
CA PRO A 47 17.81 18.66 7.10
C PRO A 47 17.12 17.93 8.25
N ALA A 48 15.80 18.07 8.37
CA ALA A 48 14.99 17.39 9.38
C ALA A 48 15.04 15.85 9.28
N LEU A 49 15.41 15.29 8.13
CA LEU A 49 15.52 13.84 7.91
C LEU A 49 16.96 13.33 8.09
N GLN A 50 17.95 14.19 8.37
CA GLN A 50 19.35 13.79 8.41
C GLN A 50 19.63 12.70 9.44
N GLY A 51 19.07 12.81 10.65
CA GLY A 51 19.22 11.79 11.70
C GLY A 51 18.59 10.44 11.33
N LEU A 52 17.57 10.45 10.48
CA LEU A 52 16.88 9.23 10.02
C LEU A 52 17.76 8.42 9.06
N TRP A 53 18.47 9.08 8.16
CA TRP A 53 19.42 8.41 7.25
C TRP A 53 20.60 7.75 7.95
N GLN A 54 20.85 8.14 9.21
CA GLN A 54 21.91 7.55 10.04
C GLN A 54 21.42 6.37 10.89
N GLN A 55 20.13 6.03 10.86
CA GLN A 55 19.63 4.87 11.58
C GLN A 55 20.14 3.58 10.92
N PRO A 56 20.71 2.62 11.67
CA PRO A 56 21.26 1.39 11.09
C PRO A 56 20.24 0.58 10.27
N SER A 57 18.98 0.53 10.72
CA SER A 57 17.90 -0.14 9.99
C SER A 57 17.59 0.52 8.64
N VAL A 58 17.67 1.86 8.58
CA VAL A 58 17.47 2.62 7.34
C VAL A 58 18.64 2.42 6.39
N GLN A 59 19.88 2.44 6.89
CA GLN A 59 21.08 2.20 6.09
C GLN A 59 21.11 0.77 5.52
N TRP A 60 20.75 -0.22 6.34
CA TRP A 60 20.63 -1.60 5.89
C TRP A 60 19.59 -1.74 4.78
N ALA A 61 18.39 -1.20 4.96
CA ALA A 61 17.33 -1.22 3.94
C ALA A 61 17.74 -0.50 2.64
N LEU A 62 18.46 0.62 2.74
CA LEU A 62 18.98 1.35 1.57
C LEU A 62 20.08 0.55 0.84
N GLY A 63 20.93 -0.17 1.57
CA GLY A 63 21.93 -1.07 1.01
C GLY A 63 21.31 -2.25 0.27
N GLU A 64 20.35 -2.94 0.90
CA GLU A 64 19.58 -4.03 0.28
C GLU A 64 18.87 -3.54 -1.00
N ALA A 65 18.17 -2.40 -0.91
CA ALA A 65 17.52 -1.78 -2.06
C ALA A 65 18.51 -1.53 -3.20
N ALA A 66 19.69 -0.97 -2.90
CA ALA A 66 20.70 -0.69 -3.91
C ALA A 66 21.29 -1.94 -4.56
N GLY A 67 21.55 -3.00 -3.78
CA GLY A 67 22.01 -4.28 -4.32
C GLY A 67 21.02 -4.89 -5.31
N HIS A 68 19.73 -4.90 -4.95
CA HIS A 68 18.67 -5.39 -5.84
C HIS A 68 18.49 -4.53 -7.09
N ILE A 69 18.55 -3.20 -6.94
CA ILE A 69 18.51 -2.27 -8.07
C ILE A 69 19.69 -2.53 -9.01
N ALA A 70 20.91 -2.67 -8.49
CA ALA A 70 22.11 -2.93 -9.28
C ALA A 70 22.00 -4.27 -10.04
N ALA A 71 21.53 -5.32 -9.38
CA ALA A 71 21.32 -6.64 -10.00
C ALA A 71 20.31 -6.58 -11.16
N LEU A 72 19.19 -5.87 -10.99
CA LEU A 72 18.24 -5.65 -12.08
C LEU A 72 18.81 -4.77 -13.20
N SER A 73 19.58 -3.75 -12.82
CA SER A 73 20.24 -2.83 -13.77
C SER A 73 21.14 -3.57 -14.74
N ALA A 74 21.86 -4.58 -14.25
CA ALA A 74 22.74 -5.41 -15.06
C ALA A 74 21.98 -6.22 -16.14
N GLN A 75 20.69 -6.51 -15.93
CA GLN A 75 19.87 -7.28 -16.86
C GLN A 75 19.12 -6.40 -17.87
N THR A 76 18.64 -5.22 -17.45
CA THR A 76 17.73 -4.38 -18.25
C THR A 76 18.30 -3.02 -18.69
N GLY A 77 19.52 -2.70 -18.23
CA GLY A 77 20.16 -1.39 -18.41
C GLY A 77 19.66 -0.33 -17.42
N PHE A 78 20.56 0.52 -16.93
CA PHE A 78 20.31 1.47 -15.83
C PHE A 78 19.29 2.58 -16.17
N ARG A 79 19.30 3.11 -17.40
CA ARG A 79 18.39 4.20 -17.81
C ARG A 79 16.93 3.74 -17.94
N SER A 80 16.71 2.48 -18.30
CA SER A 80 15.38 1.87 -18.41
C SER A 80 14.62 1.89 -17.06
N LEU A 81 15.36 1.96 -15.96
CA LEU A 81 14.85 1.86 -14.61
C LEU A 81 14.14 3.13 -14.14
N VAL A 82 14.67 4.30 -14.49
CA VAL A 82 14.21 5.59 -13.96
C VAL A 82 12.82 5.96 -14.46
N HIS A 83 12.52 5.63 -15.72
CA HIS A 83 11.37 6.16 -16.44
C HIS A 83 10.19 5.19 -16.53
N GLN A 84 10.38 3.91 -16.22
CA GLN A 84 9.37 2.88 -16.45
C GLN A 84 8.71 2.42 -15.15
N THR A 85 7.40 2.63 -15.03
CA THR A 85 6.61 2.21 -13.85
C THR A 85 6.70 0.69 -13.59
N GLN A 86 6.78 -0.11 -14.66
CA GLN A 86 6.97 -1.56 -14.57
C GLN A 86 8.26 -1.93 -13.81
N TRP A 87 9.31 -1.11 -13.91
CA TRP A 87 10.54 -1.41 -13.20
C TRP A 87 10.43 -1.16 -11.69
N ARG A 88 9.77 -0.07 -11.29
CA ARG A 88 9.47 0.18 -9.86
C ARG A 88 8.75 -1.02 -9.24
N ARG A 89 7.79 -1.60 -9.95
CA ARG A 89 7.07 -2.80 -9.51
C ARG A 89 7.98 -4.03 -9.42
N ARG A 90 8.87 -4.23 -10.41
CA ARG A 90 9.84 -5.34 -10.38
C ARG A 90 10.81 -5.24 -9.21
N VAL A 91 11.35 -4.05 -8.92
CA VAL A 91 12.23 -3.83 -7.75
C VAL A 91 11.48 -4.11 -6.46
N GLN A 92 10.28 -3.52 -6.32
CA GLN A 92 9.43 -3.75 -5.15
C GLN A 92 9.15 -5.24 -4.94
N ALA A 93 8.74 -5.95 -5.99
CA ALA A 93 8.47 -7.38 -5.95
C ALA A 93 9.72 -8.20 -5.58
N GLN A 94 10.89 -7.86 -6.16
CA GLN A 94 12.13 -8.56 -5.81
C GLN A 94 12.49 -8.34 -4.34
N LEU A 95 12.45 -7.11 -3.84
CA LEU A 95 12.73 -6.81 -2.42
C LEU A 95 11.81 -7.61 -1.50
N THR A 96 10.50 -7.57 -1.76
CA THR A 96 9.54 -8.21 -0.89
C THR A 96 9.56 -9.73 -0.98
N ARG A 97 9.94 -10.32 -2.13
CA ARG A 97 10.22 -11.77 -2.24
C ARG A 97 11.36 -12.25 -1.37
N HIS A 98 12.33 -11.37 -1.12
CA HIS A 98 13.46 -11.63 -0.24
C HIS A 98 13.21 -11.19 1.21
N GLY A 99 11.95 -10.89 1.59
CA GLY A 99 11.60 -10.51 2.97
C GLY A 99 12.00 -9.08 3.35
N ILE A 100 12.41 -8.25 2.38
CA ILE A 100 12.85 -6.88 2.63
C ILE A 100 11.62 -5.95 2.65
N PRO A 101 11.35 -5.25 3.76
CA PRO A 101 10.16 -4.41 3.89
C PRO A 101 10.28 -3.15 3.04
N ILE A 102 9.21 -2.82 2.32
CA ILE A 102 9.08 -1.56 1.56
C ILE A 102 7.98 -0.64 2.12
N PHE A 103 7.21 -1.17 3.07
CA PHE A 103 6.26 -0.48 3.93
C PHE A 103 6.50 -0.94 5.37
N ALA A 104 6.54 0.00 6.31
CA ALA A 104 6.99 -0.24 7.68
C ALA A 104 5.87 -0.81 8.57
N PHE A 105 5.32 -1.98 8.24
CA PHE A 105 4.41 -2.68 9.16
C PHE A 105 5.19 -3.23 10.36
N ASP A 106 4.61 -3.15 11.56
CA ASP A 106 5.20 -3.68 12.80
C ASP A 106 4.54 -5.00 13.28
N ASP A 107 3.53 -5.49 12.56
CA ASP A 107 2.73 -6.67 12.88
C ASP A 107 2.72 -7.75 11.77
N VAL A 108 3.67 -7.68 10.83
CA VAL A 108 3.84 -8.65 9.74
C VAL A 108 5.28 -9.16 9.74
N ASP A 109 5.45 -10.46 9.94
CA ASP A 109 6.77 -11.10 9.95
C ASP A 109 7.40 -11.12 8.55
N HIS A 110 8.73 -10.96 8.46
CA HIS A 110 9.50 -10.99 7.21
C HIS A 110 9.38 -12.31 6.43
N HIS A 111 9.06 -13.40 7.13
CA HIS A 111 8.84 -14.74 6.56
C HIS A 111 7.36 -15.09 6.42
N ASP A 112 6.43 -14.14 6.63
CA ASP A 112 5.01 -14.41 6.38
C ASP A 112 4.81 -14.79 4.90
N PRO A 113 4.08 -15.88 4.59
CA PRO A 113 3.85 -16.30 3.20
C PRO A 113 3.12 -15.25 2.35
N ASP A 114 2.41 -14.32 3.00
CA ASP A 114 1.74 -13.18 2.36
C ASP A 114 2.57 -11.90 2.36
N PHE A 115 3.83 -11.94 2.83
CA PHE A 115 4.66 -10.75 2.99
C PHE A 115 4.80 -9.96 1.69
N GLU A 116 5.10 -10.64 0.58
CA GLU A 116 5.17 -10.03 -0.76
C GLU A 116 3.88 -9.29 -1.13
N ALA A 117 2.74 -9.97 -0.99
CA ALA A 117 1.44 -9.44 -1.37
C ALA A 117 1.01 -8.26 -0.49
N ILE A 118 1.22 -8.38 0.82
CA ILE A 118 0.88 -7.36 1.82
C ILE A 118 1.71 -6.09 1.57
N GLN A 119 3.03 -6.23 1.47
CA GLN A 119 3.96 -5.13 1.26
C GLN A 119 3.71 -4.43 -0.09
N GLY A 120 3.51 -5.20 -1.16
CA GLY A 120 3.29 -4.68 -2.51
C GLY A 120 2.01 -3.85 -2.63
N LEU A 121 0.88 -4.36 -2.09
CA LEU A 121 -0.39 -3.64 -2.11
C LEU A 121 -0.40 -2.42 -1.18
N ALA A 122 0.31 -2.50 -0.06
CA ALA A 122 0.50 -1.35 0.81
C ALA A 122 1.30 -0.26 0.11
N ALA A 123 2.42 -0.61 -0.54
CA ALA A 123 3.21 0.33 -1.33
C ALA A 123 2.41 0.94 -2.49
N ALA A 124 1.55 0.15 -3.14
CA ALA A 124 0.61 0.62 -4.17
C ALA A 124 -0.50 1.54 -3.63
N GLY A 125 -0.76 1.49 -2.33
CA GLY A 125 -1.85 2.23 -1.69
C GLY A 125 -3.23 1.63 -1.82
N ILE A 126 -3.32 0.35 -2.17
CA ILE A 126 -4.57 -0.37 -2.35
C ILE A 126 -5.06 -0.87 -0.98
N VAL A 127 -4.25 -1.70 -0.31
CA VAL A 127 -4.52 -2.21 1.05
C VAL A 127 -3.41 -1.74 2.00
N ARG A 128 -3.69 -0.71 2.82
CA ARG A 128 -2.78 -0.14 3.83
C ARG A 128 -3.30 -0.37 5.25
N SER A 129 -2.62 0.17 6.27
CA SER A 129 -3.09 0.22 7.66
C SER A 129 -4.51 0.81 7.75
N THR A 130 -5.25 0.39 8.77
CA THR A 130 -6.60 0.90 9.04
C THR A 130 -6.61 2.28 9.67
N SER A 131 -5.46 2.72 10.20
CA SER A 131 -5.29 4.00 10.85
C SER A 131 -3.95 4.60 10.43
N ASP A 132 -3.91 5.93 10.36
CA ASP A 132 -2.65 6.68 10.19
C ASP A 132 -1.88 6.83 11.52
N LEU A 133 -2.45 6.33 12.63
CA LEU A 133 -1.87 6.41 13.97
C LEU A 133 -1.04 5.17 14.34
N ASP A 134 -1.21 4.06 13.60
CA ASP A 134 -0.47 2.83 13.81
C ASP A 134 0.13 2.29 12.50
N LEU A 135 1.11 1.42 12.66
CA LEU A 135 1.78 0.70 11.58
C LEU A 135 1.22 -0.71 11.44
N HIS A 136 -0.03 -0.94 11.87
CA HIS A 136 -0.59 -2.28 11.93
C HIS A 136 -1.32 -2.59 10.61
N PHE A 137 -0.90 -3.66 9.93
CA PHE A 137 -1.65 -4.20 8.79
C PHE A 137 -2.89 -4.97 9.24
N ARG A 138 -2.80 -5.67 10.37
CA ARG A 138 -3.81 -6.55 10.97
C ARG A 138 -4.23 -7.69 10.02
N PRO A 139 -3.33 -8.64 9.71
CA PRO A 139 -3.57 -9.64 8.67
C PRO A 139 -4.80 -10.52 8.94
N GLU A 140 -5.11 -10.75 10.22
CA GLU A 140 -6.18 -11.65 10.64
C GLU A 140 -7.57 -11.00 10.70
N THR A 141 -7.66 -9.68 10.59
CA THR A 141 -8.95 -8.98 10.67
C THR A 141 -9.85 -9.37 9.48
N PRO A 142 -11.14 -9.69 9.74
CA PRO A 142 -12.09 -9.98 8.68
C PRO A 142 -12.26 -8.82 7.69
N VAL A 143 -12.50 -9.15 6.42
CA VAL A 143 -12.75 -8.16 5.36
C VAL A 143 -14.24 -7.92 5.22
N THR A 144 -14.65 -6.67 5.37
CA THR A 144 -16.03 -6.26 5.10
C THR A 144 -16.22 -5.85 3.64
N ARG A 145 -17.48 -5.79 3.20
CA ARG A 145 -17.85 -5.28 1.88
C ARG A 145 -17.28 -3.88 1.60
N ALA A 146 -17.30 -2.99 2.58
CA ALA A 146 -16.71 -1.65 2.43
C ALA A 146 -15.19 -1.68 2.19
N VAL A 147 -14.47 -2.57 2.89
CA VAL A 147 -13.02 -2.74 2.72
C VAL A 147 -12.71 -3.32 1.34
N ALA A 148 -13.48 -4.33 0.91
CA ALA A 148 -13.33 -4.90 -0.43
C ALA A 148 -13.59 -3.86 -1.52
N ALA A 149 -14.70 -3.14 -1.48
CA ALA A 149 -15.02 -2.07 -2.44
C ALA A 149 -13.91 -1.01 -2.52
N THR A 150 -13.38 -0.59 -1.36
CA THR A 150 -12.27 0.37 -1.30
C THR A 150 -11.02 -0.17 -1.98
N ALA A 151 -10.67 -1.44 -1.76
CA ALA A 151 -9.51 -2.04 -2.40
C ALA A 151 -9.71 -2.19 -3.92
N LEU A 152 -10.89 -2.63 -4.38
CA LEU A 152 -11.18 -2.79 -5.81
C LEU A 152 -11.12 -1.47 -6.56
N VAL A 153 -11.73 -0.40 -6.02
CA VAL A 153 -11.72 0.93 -6.63
C VAL A 153 -10.30 1.48 -6.71
N ARG A 154 -9.47 1.26 -5.68
CA ARG A 154 -8.07 1.68 -5.71
C ARG A 154 -7.24 0.87 -6.71
N LEU A 155 -7.53 -0.42 -6.87
CA LEU A 155 -6.85 -1.30 -7.81
C LEU A 155 -7.21 -0.95 -9.27
N ALA A 156 -8.49 -0.72 -9.56
CA ALA A 156 -8.98 -0.38 -10.90
C ALA A 156 -8.58 1.04 -11.37
N ALA A 157 -7.75 1.75 -10.60
CA ALA A 157 -7.43 3.16 -10.70
C ALA A 157 -8.62 4.09 -10.33
N PRO A 158 -8.37 5.27 -9.73
CA PRO A 158 -9.43 6.16 -9.30
C PRO A 158 -10.22 6.66 -10.51
N VAL A 159 -11.40 6.09 -10.73
CA VAL A 159 -12.37 6.68 -11.66
C VAL A 159 -12.83 8.00 -11.04
N THR A 160 -12.64 9.04 -11.85
CA THR A 160 -12.92 10.46 -11.67
C THR A 160 -14.19 10.74 -10.88
N GLU A 161 -14.11 11.81 -10.09
CA GLU A 161 -15.22 12.47 -9.40
C GLU A 161 -16.55 12.43 -10.17
N GLY A 162 -17.63 12.17 -9.42
CA GLY A 162 -18.95 12.68 -9.77
C GLY A 162 -19.74 11.87 -10.78
N LYS A 163 -20.45 10.85 -10.31
CA LYS A 163 -21.85 10.65 -10.72
C LYS A 163 -22.73 10.76 -9.49
N THR A 164 -23.23 11.96 -9.26
CA THR A 164 -24.26 12.27 -8.27
C THR A 164 -25.59 11.71 -8.76
N GLY A 165 -26.15 10.76 -8.01
CA GLY A 165 -27.47 10.19 -8.31
C GLY A 165 -27.78 8.87 -7.62
N LEU A 166 -26.74 8.08 -7.27
CA LEU A 166 -26.95 6.86 -6.48
C LEU A 166 -27.18 7.23 -5.01
N VAL A 167 -28.35 6.87 -4.49
CA VAL A 167 -28.69 6.98 -3.06
C VAL A 167 -28.77 5.58 -2.46
N LEU A 168 -27.84 5.28 -1.56
CA LEU A 168 -27.85 4.06 -0.74
C LEU A 168 -28.36 4.44 0.66
N GLN A 169 -29.27 3.66 1.22
CA GLN A 169 -29.90 3.96 2.52
C GLN A 169 -28.97 3.70 3.71
N ASP A 170 -27.95 2.87 3.53
CA ASP A 170 -27.10 2.34 4.60
C ASP A 170 -25.65 2.84 4.56
N ILE A 171 -25.35 3.82 3.71
CA ILE A 171 -24.06 4.51 3.70
C ILE A 171 -24.21 6.01 3.43
N PHE A 172 -23.81 6.82 4.39
CA PHE A 172 -23.94 8.28 4.35
C PHE A 172 -22.61 8.96 3.95
N PRO A 173 -22.64 10.21 3.45
CA PRO A 173 -21.43 10.95 3.06
C PRO A 173 -20.35 11.09 4.14
N THR A 174 -20.72 10.95 5.42
CA THR A 174 -19.80 10.98 6.57
C THR A 174 -19.04 9.67 6.79
N HIS A 175 -19.45 8.57 6.14
CA HIS A 175 -18.78 7.28 6.27
C HIS A 175 -17.47 7.25 5.47
N TRP A 176 -16.38 6.76 6.05
CA TRP A 176 -15.04 6.77 5.45
C TRP A 176 -14.97 6.09 4.06
N ALA A 177 -15.79 5.06 3.84
CA ALA A 177 -15.87 4.31 2.59
C ALA A 177 -16.91 4.86 1.60
N TRP A 178 -17.61 5.96 1.91
CA TRP A 178 -18.77 6.42 1.12
C TRP A 178 -18.41 6.65 -0.35
N GLN A 179 -17.31 7.36 -0.62
CA GLN A 179 -16.84 7.60 -1.98
C GLN A 179 -16.50 6.30 -2.69
N ALA A 180 -15.71 5.44 -2.05
CA ALA A 180 -15.29 4.17 -2.63
C ALA A 180 -16.45 3.22 -2.93
N VAL A 181 -17.41 3.08 -2.01
CA VAL A 181 -18.59 2.24 -2.20
C VAL A 181 -19.46 2.79 -3.33
N THR A 182 -19.71 4.10 -3.35
CA THR A 182 -20.51 4.75 -4.39
C THR A 182 -19.86 4.55 -5.76
N THR A 183 -18.55 4.77 -5.87
CA THR A 183 -17.79 4.51 -7.09
C THR A 183 -17.85 3.03 -7.49
N ALA A 184 -17.68 2.11 -6.54
CA ALA A 184 -17.72 0.67 -6.82
C ALA A 184 -19.07 0.22 -7.39
N VAL A 185 -20.18 0.75 -6.88
CA VAL A 185 -21.53 0.42 -7.38
C VAL A 185 -21.75 1.05 -8.76
N ILE A 186 -21.39 2.33 -8.95
CA ILE A 186 -21.60 3.05 -10.22
C ILE A 186 -20.78 2.44 -11.36
N THR A 187 -19.54 2.04 -11.06
CA THR A 187 -18.63 1.42 -12.06
C THR A 187 -18.91 -0.05 -12.28
N GLY A 188 -19.81 -0.66 -11.49
CA GLY A 188 -20.09 -2.10 -11.55
C GLY A 188 -19.01 -2.98 -10.92
N LEU A 189 -17.94 -2.41 -10.33
CA LEU A 189 -16.87 -3.16 -9.65
C LEU A 189 -17.39 -3.99 -8.48
N MET A 190 -18.38 -3.47 -7.75
CA MET A 190 -19.05 -4.22 -6.68
C MET A 190 -20.51 -3.78 -6.59
N PRO A 191 -21.47 -4.60 -7.06
CA PRO A 191 -22.88 -4.26 -6.99
C PRO A 191 -23.39 -4.22 -5.55
N ALA A 192 -24.43 -3.42 -5.32
CA ALA A 192 -25.18 -3.43 -4.07
C ALA A 192 -25.87 -4.79 -3.86
N LEU A 193 -26.14 -5.15 -2.60
CA LEU A 193 -26.80 -6.42 -2.27
C LEU A 193 -28.27 -6.38 -2.69
N GLU A 194 -28.90 -5.22 -2.49
CA GLU A 194 -30.28 -4.92 -2.85
C GLU A 194 -30.29 -3.51 -3.51
N PRO A 195 -31.36 -3.11 -4.23
CA PRO A 195 -31.38 -1.88 -5.03
C PRO A 195 -30.92 -0.59 -4.32
N GLN A 196 -31.10 -0.50 -2.99
CA GLN A 196 -30.69 0.67 -2.19
C GLN A 196 -29.88 0.30 -0.94
N ARG A 197 -29.35 -0.93 -0.87
CA ARG A 197 -28.65 -1.42 0.32
C ARG A 197 -27.34 -2.10 -0.05
N PHE A 198 -26.22 -1.57 0.44
CA PHE A 198 -24.90 -2.09 0.15
C PHE A 198 -24.36 -3.07 1.22
N ALA A 199 -24.81 -2.97 2.46
CA ALA A 199 -24.35 -3.67 3.65
C ALA A 199 -22.84 -3.49 3.93
N PRO A 200 -22.34 -2.26 4.19
CA PRO A 200 -20.90 -1.97 4.26
C PRO A 200 -20.14 -2.76 5.35
N SER A 201 -20.81 -3.08 6.45
CA SER A 201 -20.24 -3.83 7.59
C SER A 201 -20.32 -5.35 7.45
N GLN A 202 -20.99 -5.87 6.42
CA GLN A 202 -21.09 -7.30 6.20
C GLN A 202 -19.71 -7.89 5.90
N VAL A 203 -19.32 -8.91 6.66
CA VAL A 203 -18.08 -9.66 6.44
C VAL A 203 -18.26 -10.60 5.25
N LEU A 204 -17.28 -10.60 4.35
CA LEU A 204 -17.26 -11.50 3.20
C LEU A 204 -16.70 -12.86 3.60
N SER A 205 -17.29 -13.94 3.08
CA SER A 205 -16.63 -15.26 3.07
C SER A 205 -15.48 -15.27 2.06
N ARG A 206 -14.55 -16.22 2.18
CA ARG A 206 -13.45 -16.36 1.22
C ARG A 206 -13.96 -16.62 -0.19
N GLN A 207 -15.01 -17.46 -0.31
CA GLN A 207 -15.60 -17.75 -1.61
C GLN A 207 -16.21 -16.50 -2.23
N GLN A 208 -17.00 -15.73 -1.47
CA GLN A 208 -17.57 -14.47 -1.94
C GLN A 208 -16.49 -13.48 -2.39
N LEU A 209 -15.34 -13.44 -1.71
CA LEU A 209 -14.23 -12.59 -2.10
C LEU A 209 -13.58 -13.07 -3.42
N ILE A 210 -13.41 -14.38 -3.60
CA ILE A 210 -12.89 -14.96 -4.86
C ILE A 210 -13.86 -14.65 -6.00
N ASP A 211 -15.14 -14.94 -5.82
CA ASP A 211 -16.17 -14.74 -6.85
C ASP A 211 -16.22 -13.27 -7.28
N LEU A 212 -16.12 -12.36 -6.32
CA LEU A 212 -16.08 -10.92 -6.58
C LEU A 212 -14.86 -10.49 -7.40
N VAL A 213 -13.67 -11.03 -7.12
CA VAL A 213 -12.46 -10.69 -7.90
C VAL A 213 -12.52 -11.34 -9.29
N GLN A 214 -12.95 -12.60 -9.36
CA GLN A 214 -13.07 -13.33 -10.63
C GLN A 214 -14.12 -12.72 -11.57
N ALA A 215 -15.22 -12.20 -11.02
CA ALA A 215 -16.24 -11.51 -11.80
C ALA A 215 -15.69 -10.27 -12.52
N GLN A 216 -14.74 -9.56 -11.90
CA GLN A 216 -14.13 -8.36 -12.49
C GLN A 216 -12.92 -8.66 -13.37
N TRP A 217 -12.17 -9.72 -13.05
CA TRP A 217 -11.02 -10.17 -13.84
C TRP A 217 -11.13 -11.67 -14.16
N PRO A 218 -11.97 -12.08 -15.14
CA PRO A 218 -12.21 -13.48 -15.46
C PRO A 218 -10.98 -14.24 -15.94
N ASP A 219 -10.03 -13.54 -16.58
CA ASP A 219 -8.80 -14.13 -17.11
C ASP A 219 -7.65 -14.18 -16.07
N ALA A 220 -7.87 -13.64 -14.87
CA ALA A 220 -6.84 -13.61 -13.84
C ALA A 220 -6.59 -15.00 -13.27
N LYS A 221 -5.30 -15.36 -13.19
CA LYS A 221 -4.85 -16.57 -12.49
C LYS A 221 -4.73 -16.28 -11.00
N LEU A 222 -5.84 -16.47 -10.28
CA LEU A 222 -5.88 -16.21 -8.84
C LEU A 222 -5.16 -17.32 -8.05
N PRO A 223 -4.41 -16.96 -7.00
CA PRO A 223 -3.77 -17.93 -6.12
C PRO A 223 -4.83 -18.70 -5.33
N PRO A 224 -4.58 -19.98 -5.02
CA PRO A 224 -5.53 -20.78 -4.27
C PRO A 224 -5.74 -20.19 -2.87
N LEU A 225 -7.00 -19.95 -2.53
CA LEU A 225 -7.44 -19.76 -1.16
C LEU A 225 -8.20 -21.02 -0.72
N PRO A 226 -8.03 -21.49 0.54
CA PRO A 226 -8.85 -22.56 1.06
C PRO A 226 -10.33 -22.16 0.96
N GLN A 227 -11.06 -22.83 0.06
CA GLN A 227 -12.49 -22.67 -0.16
C GLN A 227 -13.21 -23.18 1.08
N ALA A 228 -13.52 -22.25 1.99
CA ALA A 228 -14.23 -22.53 3.22
C ALA A 228 -15.18 -21.37 3.47
N ASP A 229 -16.33 -21.65 4.09
CA ASP A 229 -17.30 -20.66 4.56
C ASP A 229 -16.79 -19.87 5.80
N ARG A 230 -15.47 -19.71 5.89
CA ARG A 230 -14.83 -18.88 6.90
C ARG A 230 -14.74 -17.45 6.37
N PRO A 231 -14.78 -16.46 7.26
CA PRO A 231 -14.49 -15.08 6.91
C PRO A 231 -13.20 -14.94 6.09
N ALA A 232 -13.28 -14.16 5.02
CA ALA A 232 -12.13 -13.61 4.35
C ALA A 232 -11.40 -12.67 5.31
N ARG A 233 -10.07 -12.68 5.24
CA ARG A 233 -9.19 -11.90 6.12
C ARG A 233 -8.38 -10.96 5.25
N ARG A 234 -7.84 -9.90 5.84
CA ARG A 234 -7.07 -8.89 5.10
C ARG A 234 -5.88 -9.49 4.35
N ARG A 235 -5.21 -10.51 4.91
CA ARG A 235 -4.17 -11.27 4.19
C ARG A 235 -4.69 -11.94 2.91
N HIS A 236 -5.91 -12.50 2.93
CA HIS A 236 -6.52 -13.16 1.77
C HIS A 236 -6.87 -12.14 0.69
N LEU A 237 -7.37 -10.96 1.08
CA LEU A 237 -7.57 -9.84 0.16
C LEU A 237 -6.26 -9.43 -0.49
N SER A 238 -5.19 -9.30 0.29
CA SER A 238 -3.88 -8.96 -0.27
C SER A 238 -3.37 -10.02 -1.24
N ARG A 239 -3.45 -11.30 -0.85
CA ARG A 239 -3.03 -12.41 -1.70
C ARG A 239 -3.78 -12.44 -3.04
N LEU A 240 -5.09 -12.19 -3.04
CA LEU A 240 -5.91 -12.21 -4.26
C LEU A 240 -5.65 -11.04 -5.20
N LEU A 241 -5.46 -9.83 -4.65
CA LEU A 241 -5.31 -8.63 -5.47
C LEU A 241 -3.87 -8.43 -5.96
N TYR A 242 -2.88 -9.02 -5.30
CA TYR A 242 -1.47 -8.80 -5.65
C TYR A 242 -1.08 -9.23 -7.08
N PRO A 243 -1.56 -10.36 -7.64
CA PRO A 243 -1.28 -10.71 -9.03
C PRO A 243 -1.90 -9.77 -10.08
N LEU A 244 -2.82 -8.89 -9.67
CA LEU A 244 -3.51 -7.93 -10.54
C LEU A 244 -2.79 -6.58 -10.62
N LEU A 245 -1.70 -6.41 -9.87
CA LEU A 245 -0.87 -5.20 -9.83
C LEU A 245 0.17 -5.13 -10.97
#